data_AF-A0A1H6EP20-F1
#
_entry.id   AF-A0A1H6EP20-F1
#
_cell.length_a   1.000
_cell.length_b   1.000
_cell.length_c   1.000
_cell.angle_alpha   90.00
_cell.angle_beta   90.00
_cell.angle_gamma   90.00
#
_symmetry.space_group_name_H-M   'P 1'
#
loop_
_entity.id
_entity.type
_entity.pdbx_description
1 polymer ?
#
loop_
_entity_poly.entity_id
_entity_poly.type
_entity_poly.pdbx_seq_one_letter_code
_entity_poly.pdbx_strand_id
1 'polypeptide(L)'
;MNEAPDNVRLIGGEMLLWSDLAGMGGVTDWRGAALELIRRMIPASGRVLLVGPHPEALVDDVVARAGEAAVLLRSYPDACAFGERHPGLEIYCGRLDVLDVDEPFDLVLALDGLLRTHSAEAPAAAWNESLEALADLVAPGGRLLLGVRNDLGVDRFVEARPGDREGADDQWVPHGFDPSYPSGPGSLDLGLESAGLSVQRCYAAYPGREAPRSLLSREALAFDLPEALTFPLSARDDDRMLVADPLRLTRLVFRHRLGEELAPLWLAVATRPPHGPDPAQTELPLGLIEEGSSLYELTPTGVRRLPDGEESPLPAGRVLEEILVEACAREDVKTVRDLLAELADWVETGGDPSAAADSLVYDGERFAAIRPAIRPAIRPAIKLAKSPSKSPPHVVLCRILWRFAVRLLAAGHHHPWPWPLEADQLTLTLCGMAGRPCEPGDLDLARKLDAELGHPAEMTEQAPTYRDLLGARDRLADQLTAALARISRLETKLSYRERELVRAKAKLRRTQRKATAYRRTLGYRLSRRLARPRKVARRVIRLLSG
;
A
#
# COMPACT_ATOMS: atom_id res chain seq x y z
N MET A 1 -30.11 -19.63 11.08
CA MET A 1 -29.74 -19.66 9.66
C MET A 1 -30.95 -19.13 8.92
N ASN A 2 -30.88 -17.90 8.42
CA ASN A 2 -31.87 -17.45 7.44
C ASN A 2 -31.69 -18.34 6.20
N GLU A 3 -32.80 -18.74 5.61
CA GLU A 3 -32.83 -19.43 4.32
C GLU A 3 -32.16 -18.52 3.28
N ALA A 4 -31.38 -19.10 2.35
CA ALA A 4 -30.74 -18.31 1.30
C ALA A 4 -31.81 -17.56 0.49
N PRO A 5 -31.56 -16.31 0.04
CA PRO A 5 -32.49 -15.62 -0.86
C PRO A 5 -32.81 -16.48 -2.09
N ASP A 6 -34.06 -16.42 -2.59
CA ASP A 6 -34.55 -17.26 -3.69
C ASP A 6 -33.75 -17.08 -5.00
N ASN A 7 -33.03 -15.96 -5.15
CA ASN A 7 -32.19 -15.64 -6.29
C ASN A 7 -30.72 -16.10 -6.14
N VAL A 8 -30.37 -16.78 -5.04
CA VAL A 8 -29.03 -17.35 -4.80
C VAL A 8 -29.02 -18.85 -5.11
N ARG A 9 -28.19 -19.25 -6.08
CA ARG A 9 -28.00 -20.64 -6.52
C ARG A 9 -26.62 -21.13 -6.09
N LEU A 10 -26.58 -22.17 -5.25
CA LEU A 10 -25.34 -22.87 -4.92
C LEU A 10 -24.98 -23.81 -6.07
N ILE A 11 -23.81 -23.61 -6.69
CA ILE A 11 -23.39 -24.37 -7.88
C ILE A 11 -22.22 -25.32 -7.60
N GLY A 12 -21.62 -25.28 -6.39
CA GLY A 12 -20.52 -26.15 -5.97
C GLY A 12 -19.21 -25.39 -5.76
N GLY A 13 -18.54 -25.71 -4.66
CA GLY A 13 -17.33 -25.02 -4.20
C GLY A 13 -17.60 -23.66 -3.55
N GLU A 14 -18.79 -23.46 -3.00
CA GLU A 14 -19.12 -22.33 -2.15
C GLU A 14 -18.30 -22.29 -0.84
N MET A 15 -17.90 -21.10 -0.41
CA MET A 15 -17.20 -20.87 0.85
C MET A 15 -18.18 -20.35 1.90
N LEU A 16 -18.72 -21.27 2.71
CA LEU A 16 -19.87 -21.01 3.60
C LEU A 16 -19.64 -20.00 4.73
N LEU A 17 -18.40 -19.90 5.22
CA LEU A 17 -18.02 -19.05 6.36
C LEU A 17 -17.01 -17.96 5.99
N TRP A 18 -16.85 -17.72 4.70
CA TRP A 18 -15.85 -16.82 4.15
C TRP A 18 -16.49 -15.60 3.53
N SER A 19 -15.85 -14.44 3.62
CA SER A 19 -16.26 -13.24 2.90
C SER A 19 -15.04 -12.61 2.27
N ASP A 20 -15.12 -12.34 0.97
CA ASP A 20 -14.11 -11.56 0.25
C ASP A 20 -14.32 -10.04 0.47
N LEU A 21 -15.49 -9.65 1.02
CA LEU A 21 -15.88 -8.24 1.26
C LEU A 21 -15.74 -7.77 2.72
N ALA A 22 -15.50 -8.65 3.69
CA ALA A 22 -15.54 -8.31 5.12
C ALA A 22 -14.35 -7.50 5.66
N GLY A 23 -13.22 -7.42 4.92
CA GLY A 23 -12.02 -6.70 5.34
C GLY A 23 -11.73 -5.44 4.52
N MET A 24 -10.93 -4.53 5.10
CA MET A 24 -10.56 -3.25 4.47
C MET A 24 -9.61 -3.39 3.26
N GLY A 25 -9.16 -4.61 2.90
CA GLY A 25 -8.17 -4.85 1.85
C GLY A 25 -8.51 -5.97 0.85
N GLY A 26 -9.71 -6.56 0.91
CA GLY A 26 -10.07 -7.72 0.09
C GLY A 26 -10.22 -7.41 -1.41
N VAL A 27 -11.00 -6.38 -1.75
CA VAL A 27 -11.42 -6.10 -3.14
C VAL A 27 -10.79 -4.81 -3.65
N THR A 28 -10.37 -4.82 -4.91
CA THR A 28 -9.96 -3.60 -5.59
C THR A 28 -11.13 -2.59 -5.67
N ASP A 29 -10.89 -1.39 -5.17
CA ASP A 29 -11.83 -0.28 -5.13
C ASP A 29 -11.97 0.40 -6.51
N TRP A 30 -12.75 -0.24 -7.38
CA TRP A 30 -13.08 0.20 -8.73
C TRP A 30 -14.06 1.38 -8.74
N ARG A 31 -13.55 2.60 -8.57
CA ARG A 31 -14.30 3.87 -8.66
C ARG A 31 -13.72 4.78 -9.75
N GLY A 32 -14.33 5.95 -9.91
CA GLY A 32 -13.82 7.02 -10.77
C GLY A 32 -13.58 6.55 -12.21
N ALA A 33 -12.32 6.56 -12.65
CA ALA A 33 -11.91 6.21 -14.00
C ALA A 33 -12.41 4.83 -14.47
N ALA A 34 -12.32 3.81 -13.61
CA ALA A 34 -12.75 2.47 -14.00
C ALA A 34 -14.27 2.34 -14.08
N LEU A 35 -14.99 2.92 -13.12
CA LEU A 35 -16.45 2.92 -13.12
C LEU A 35 -17.00 3.65 -14.36
N GLU A 36 -16.38 4.78 -14.75
CA GLU A 36 -16.73 5.48 -15.98
C GLU A 36 -16.49 4.64 -17.23
N LEU A 37 -15.35 3.96 -17.33
CA LEU A 37 -15.08 3.04 -18.45
C LEU A 37 -16.18 1.96 -18.54
N ILE A 38 -16.51 1.32 -17.42
CA ILE A 38 -17.53 0.26 -17.37
C ILE A 38 -18.90 0.80 -17.78
N ARG A 39 -19.29 1.98 -17.29
CA ARG A 39 -20.57 2.63 -17.66
C ARG A 39 -20.73 2.83 -19.16
N ARG A 40 -19.65 3.14 -19.88
CA ARG A 40 -19.65 3.28 -21.35
C ARG A 40 -19.82 1.94 -22.08
N MET A 41 -19.62 0.82 -21.39
CA MET A 41 -19.61 -0.52 -21.95
C MET A 41 -20.84 -1.37 -21.58
N ILE A 42 -21.59 -1.01 -20.53
CA ILE A 42 -22.80 -1.73 -20.14
C ILE A 42 -23.83 -1.67 -21.28
N PRO A 43 -24.25 -2.82 -21.84
CA PRO A 43 -25.28 -2.85 -22.88
C PRO A 43 -26.64 -2.49 -22.30
N ALA A 44 -27.36 -1.58 -22.96
CA ALA A 44 -28.70 -1.15 -22.52
C ALA A 44 -29.77 -2.27 -22.58
N SER A 45 -29.54 -3.32 -23.39
CA SER A 45 -30.49 -4.43 -23.59
C SER A 45 -29.79 -5.78 -23.69
N GLY A 46 -28.71 -5.98 -22.94
CA GLY A 46 -27.91 -7.22 -22.96
C GLY A 46 -27.72 -7.83 -21.58
N ARG A 47 -27.09 -9.01 -21.56
CA ARG A 47 -26.80 -9.80 -20.35
C ARG A 47 -25.39 -9.47 -19.85
N VAL A 48 -25.27 -9.11 -18.58
CA VAL A 48 -24.00 -8.78 -17.93
C VAL A 48 -23.68 -9.78 -16.83
N LEU A 49 -22.47 -10.34 -16.82
CA LEU A 49 -21.97 -11.20 -15.75
C LEU A 49 -20.83 -10.51 -14.99
N LEU A 50 -20.98 -10.39 -13.68
CA LEU A 50 -19.94 -9.98 -12.74
C LEU A 50 -19.26 -11.25 -12.17
N VAL A 51 -17.96 -11.41 -12.36
CA VAL A 51 -17.20 -12.59 -11.90
C VAL A 51 -16.23 -12.21 -10.80
N GLY A 52 -16.42 -12.80 -9.61
CA GLY A 52 -15.65 -12.47 -8.42
C GLY A 52 -16.21 -11.27 -7.65
N PRO A 53 -15.57 -10.90 -6.55
CA PRO A 53 -16.07 -9.86 -5.67
C PRO A 53 -15.87 -8.46 -6.30
N HIS A 54 -16.90 -7.62 -6.17
CA HIS A 54 -16.93 -6.27 -6.74
C HIS A 54 -17.46 -5.27 -5.70
N PRO A 55 -17.04 -3.99 -5.73
CA PRO A 55 -17.59 -2.97 -4.86
C PRO A 55 -19.10 -2.80 -5.07
N GLU A 56 -19.86 -2.60 -3.97
CA GLU A 56 -21.33 -2.46 -4.03
C GLU A 56 -21.78 -1.40 -5.06
N ALA A 57 -21.09 -0.26 -5.13
CA ALA A 57 -21.43 0.82 -6.05
C ALA A 57 -21.36 0.40 -7.53
N LEU A 58 -20.47 -0.53 -7.87
CA LEU A 58 -20.39 -1.07 -9.23
C LEU A 58 -21.54 -2.03 -9.51
N VAL A 59 -21.89 -2.90 -8.55
CA VAL A 59 -23.02 -3.83 -8.67
C VAL A 59 -24.33 -3.06 -8.82
N ASP A 60 -24.54 -2.03 -7.98
CA ASP A 60 -25.68 -1.12 -8.06
C ASP A 60 -25.81 -0.49 -9.47
N ASP A 61 -24.70 -0.01 -10.04
CA ASP A 61 -24.69 0.61 -11.36
C ASP A 61 -24.98 -0.38 -12.50
N VAL A 62 -24.48 -1.61 -12.40
CA VAL A 62 -24.76 -2.66 -13.40
C VAL A 62 -26.22 -3.06 -13.35
N VAL A 63 -26.77 -3.35 -12.16
CA VAL A 63 -28.18 -3.71 -11.99
C VAL A 63 -29.12 -2.61 -12.46
N ALA A 64 -28.73 -1.33 -12.31
CA ALA A 64 -29.54 -0.20 -12.75
C ALA A 64 -29.56 0.02 -14.28
N ARG A 65 -28.58 -0.52 -15.02
CA ARG A 65 -28.34 -0.18 -16.43
C ARG A 65 -28.42 -1.36 -17.40
N ALA A 66 -28.07 -2.55 -16.94
CA ALA A 66 -28.11 -3.77 -17.74
C ALA A 66 -29.57 -4.22 -17.98
N GLY A 67 -29.81 -4.87 -19.11
CA GLY A 67 -31.11 -5.52 -19.35
C GLY A 67 -31.29 -6.72 -18.41
N GLU A 68 -30.25 -7.52 -18.27
CA GLU A 68 -30.16 -8.63 -17.32
C GLU A 68 -28.76 -8.63 -16.68
N ALA A 69 -28.70 -8.95 -15.38
CA ALA A 69 -27.44 -9.01 -14.64
C ALA A 69 -27.35 -10.32 -13.85
N ALA A 70 -26.16 -10.89 -13.83
CA ALA A 70 -25.80 -12.02 -12.98
C ALA A 70 -24.47 -11.75 -12.27
N VAL A 71 -24.25 -12.40 -11.14
CA VAL A 71 -22.97 -12.37 -10.40
C VAL A 71 -22.55 -13.78 -10.03
N LEU A 72 -21.27 -14.08 -10.20
CA LEU A 72 -20.62 -15.28 -9.69
C LEU A 72 -19.71 -14.90 -8.51
N LEU A 73 -19.99 -15.45 -7.34
CA LEU A 73 -19.19 -15.28 -6.12
C LEU A 73 -18.84 -16.63 -5.53
N ARG A 74 -17.66 -16.77 -4.96
CA ARG A 74 -17.34 -17.97 -4.16
C ARG A 74 -17.86 -17.90 -2.73
N SER A 75 -18.02 -16.69 -2.19
CA SER A 75 -18.47 -16.46 -0.81
C SER A 75 -19.99 -16.55 -0.68
N TYR A 76 -20.46 -17.44 0.20
CA TYR A 76 -21.88 -17.55 0.52
C TYR A 76 -22.44 -16.35 1.30
N PRO A 77 -21.76 -15.82 2.35
CA PRO A 77 -22.16 -14.57 2.99
C PRO A 77 -22.32 -13.39 2.01
N ASP A 78 -21.38 -13.22 1.07
CA ASP A 78 -21.42 -12.13 0.11
C ASP A 78 -22.54 -12.33 -0.92
N ALA A 79 -22.74 -13.57 -1.38
CA ALA A 79 -23.86 -13.95 -2.25
C ALA A 79 -25.22 -13.65 -1.61
N CYS A 80 -25.41 -14.01 -0.34
CA CYS A 80 -26.63 -13.69 0.40
C CYS A 80 -26.83 -12.17 0.55
N ALA A 81 -25.77 -11.42 0.87
CA ALA A 81 -25.85 -9.97 1.00
C ALA A 81 -26.28 -9.28 -0.31
N PHE A 82 -25.72 -9.70 -1.45
CA PHE A 82 -26.16 -9.22 -2.76
C PHE A 82 -27.58 -9.70 -3.11
N GLY A 83 -27.96 -10.91 -2.72
CA GLY A 83 -29.29 -11.46 -3.00
C GLY A 83 -30.39 -10.69 -2.29
N GLU A 84 -30.17 -10.37 -1.01
CA GLU A 84 -31.08 -9.53 -0.21
C GLU A 84 -31.18 -8.11 -0.76
N ARG A 85 -30.06 -7.52 -1.22
CA ARG A 85 -30.02 -6.15 -1.74
C ARG A 85 -30.66 -6.03 -3.13
N HIS A 86 -30.49 -7.05 -3.98
CA HIS A 86 -30.91 -7.04 -5.37
C HIS A 86 -31.75 -8.27 -5.72
N PRO A 87 -33.06 -8.29 -5.43
CA PRO A 87 -33.92 -9.45 -5.69
C PRO A 87 -34.04 -9.85 -7.17
N GLY A 88 -33.70 -8.94 -8.10
CA GLY A 88 -33.70 -9.19 -9.55
C GLY A 88 -32.34 -9.60 -10.13
N LEU A 89 -31.28 -9.66 -9.30
CA LEU A 89 -29.95 -10.11 -9.71
C LEU A 89 -29.88 -11.64 -9.60
N GLU A 90 -29.44 -12.32 -10.65
CA GLU A 90 -29.15 -13.75 -10.56
C GLU A 90 -27.79 -13.99 -9.90
N ILE A 91 -27.75 -14.82 -8.85
CA ILE A 91 -26.52 -15.02 -8.07
C ILE A 91 -26.12 -16.49 -8.12
N TYR A 92 -24.93 -16.75 -8.65
CA TYR A 92 -24.28 -18.03 -8.61
C TYR A 92 -23.22 -18.03 -7.49
N CYS A 93 -23.36 -18.94 -6.54
CA CYS A 93 -22.42 -19.09 -5.44
C CYS A 93 -21.61 -20.39 -5.62
N GLY A 94 -20.33 -20.26 -5.96
CA GLY A 94 -19.42 -21.38 -6.20
C GLY A 94 -18.20 -21.02 -7.05
N ARG A 95 -17.65 -22.02 -7.75
CA ARG A 95 -16.44 -21.88 -8.59
C ARG A 95 -16.79 -21.58 -10.06
N LEU A 96 -15.89 -20.87 -10.74
CA LEU A 96 -16.04 -20.54 -12.16
C LEU A 96 -16.10 -21.77 -13.08
N ASP A 97 -15.28 -22.81 -12.80
CA ASP A 97 -15.21 -24.02 -13.63
C ASP A 97 -16.47 -24.90 -13.58
N VAL A 98 -17.39 -24.62 -12.65
CA VAL A 98 -18.66 -25.33 -12.48
C VAL A 98 -19.86 -24.51 -12.98
N LEU A 99 -19.63 -23.24 -13.32
CA LEU A 99 -20.71 -22.38 -13.79
C LEU A 99 -21.23 -22.89 -15.14
N ASP A 100 -22.46 -23.39 -15.13
CA ASP A 100 -23.18 -23.83 -16.31
C ASP A 100 -24.34 -22.86 -16.56
N VAL A 101 -24.32 -22.22 -17.72
CA VAL A 101 -25.32 -21.24 -18.13
C VAL A 101 -25.84 -21.60 -19.51
N ASP A 102 -27.16 -21.49 -19.70
CA ASP A 102 -27.81 -21.85 -20.97
C ASP A 102 -27.38 -20.94 -22.13
N GLU A 103 -27.10 -19.67 -21.82
CA GLU A 103 -26.74 -18.65 -22.79
C GLU A 103 -25.51 -17.86 -22.30
N PRO A 104 -24.62 -17.43 -23.21
CA PRO A 104 -23.48 -16.59 -22.87
C PRO A 104 -23.91 -15.12 -22.62
N PHE A 105 -22.97 -14.30 -22.17
CA PHE A 105 -23.18 -12.91 -21.76
C PHE A 105 -22.57 -11.92 -22.76
N ASP A 106 -23.24 -10.80 -22.99
CA ASP A 106 -22.75 -9.72 -23.87
C ASP A 106 -21.58 -8.94 -23.25
N LEU A 107 -21.53 -8.91 -21.91
CA LEU A 107 -20.45 -8.29 -21.14
C LEU A 107 -20.11 -9.14 -19.92
N VAL A 108 -18.84 -9.54 -19.81
CA VAL A 108 -18.29 -10.23 -18.64
C VAL A 108 -17.28 -9.32 -17.95
N LEU A 109 -17.42 -9.14 -16.65
CA LEU A 109 -16.59 -8.27 -15.81
C LEU A 109 -15.87 -9.11 -14.74
N ALA A 110 -14.57 -9.32 -14.89
CA ALA A 110 -13.72 -10.00 -13.90
C ALA A 110 -12.63 -9.04 -13.41
N LEU A 111 -13.04 -7.98 -12.69
CA LEU A 111 -12.15 -6.86 -12.41
C LEU A 111 -11.15 -7.15 -11.29
N ASP A 112 -11.50 -7.96 -10.28
CA ASP A 112 -10.52 -8.41 -9.27
C ASP A 112 -9.70 -9.63 -9.76
N GLY A 113 -9.81 -9.97 -11.04
CA GLY A 113 -9.11 -11.05 -11.71
C GLY A 113 -9.74 -12.43 -11.48
N LEU A 114 -9.01 -13.47 -11.94
CA LEU A 114 -9.47 -14.87 -11.89
C LEU A 114 -9.19 -15.56 -10.55
N LEU A 115 -8.56 -14.82 -9.65
CA LEU A 115 -7.84 -15.37 -8.52
C LEU A 115 -8.78 -15.71 -7.36
N ARG A 116 -9.90 -14.98 -7.32
CA ARG A 116 -10.99 -15.13 -6.36
C ARG A 116 -12.18 -15.89 -6.93
N THR A 117 -11.97 -16.69 -7.98
CA THR A 117 -13.00 -17.59 -8.53
C THR A 117 -12.80 -19.05 -8.10
N HIS A 118 -11.72 -19.33 -7.37
CA HIS A 118 -11.40 -20.65 -6.82
C HIS A 118 -11.89 -20.82 -5.38
N SER A 119 -12.04 -22.07 -4.95
CA SER A 119 -12.52 -22.45 -3.61
C SER A 119 -11.60 -23.48 -2.95
N ALA A 120 -11.71 -23.59 -1.63
CA ALA A 120 -10.94 -24.54 -0.83
C ALA A 120 -11.28 -26.02 -1.11
N GLU A 121 -12.38 -26.30 -1.81
CA GLU A 121 -12.86 -27.66 -2.08
C GLU A 121 -12.13 -28.37 -3.24
N ALA A 122 -11.37 -27.63 -4.05
CA ALA A 122 -10.63 -28.17 -5.18
C ALA A 122 -9.26 -27.48 -5.33
N PRO A 123 -8.28 -28.11 -5.99
CA PRO A 123 -7.08 -27.41 -6.43
C PRO A 123 -7.44 -26.18 -7.28
N ALA A 124 -6.68 -25.09 -7.12
CA ALA A 124 -6.81 -23.94 -8.00
C ALA A 124 -6.46 -24.37 -9.44
N ALA A 125 -7.31 -24.03 -10.40
CA ALA A 125 -7.02 -24.22 -11.82
C ALA A 125 -5.88 -23.29 -12.23
N ALA A 126 -5.18 -23.64 -13.29
CA ALA A 126 -4.19 -22.73 -13.86
C ALA A 126 -4.90 -21.48 -14.41
N TRP A 127 -4.20 -20.35 -14.43
CA TRP A 127 -4.75 -19.06 -14.85
C TRP A 127 -5.33 -19.13 -16.27
N ASN A 128 -4.66 -19.84 -17.18
CA ASN A 128 -5.16 -20.04 -18.55
C ASN A 128 -6.43 -20.90 -18.60
N GLU A 129 -6.56 -21.94 -17.77
CA GLU A 129 -7.78 -22.75 -17.67
C GLU A 129 -8.96 -21.90 -17.17
N SER A 130 -8.72 -21.07 -16.15
CA SER A 130 -9.71 -20.11 -15.66
C SER A 130 -10.07 -19.06 -16.72
N LEU A 131 -9.10 -18.63 -17.53
CA LEU A 131 -9.33 -17.68 -18.61
C LEU A 131 -10.18 -18.30 -19.73
N GLU A 132 -9.89 -19.54 -20.12
CA GLU A 132 -10.68 -20.29 -21.12
C GLU A 132 -12.13 -20.43 -20.64
N ALA A 133 -12.34 -20.84 -19.39
CA ALA A 133 -13.69 -20.91 -18.79
C ALA A 133 -14.40 -19.55 -18.80
N LEU A 134 -13.69 -18.46 -18.50
CA LEU A 134 -14.26 -17.11 -18.55
C LEU A 134 -14.59 -16.67 -19.98
N ALA A 135 -13.72 -16.98 -20.94
CA ALA A 135 -13.91 -16.65 -22.34
C ALA A 135 -15.16 -17.34 -22.89
N ASP A 136 -15.41 -18.60 -22.52
CA ASP A 136 -16.59 -19.37 -22.93
C ASP A 136 -17.92 -18.76 -22.54
N LEU A 137 -17.95 -17.98 -21.46
CA LEU A 137 -19.11 -17.23 -21.01
C LEU A 137 -19.36 -15.95 -21.83
N VAL A 138 -18.43 -15.52 -22.68
CA VAL A 138 -18.57 -14.33 -23.53
C VAL A 138 -19.34 -14.69 -24.79
N ALA A 139 -20.41 -13.96 -25.10
CA ALA A 139 -21.18 -14.16 -26.33
C ALA A 139 -20.33 -13.77 -27.55
N PRO A 140 -20.57 -14.34 -28.75
CA PRO A 140 -19.94 -13.86 -29.97
C PRO A 140 -20.27 -12.38 -30.23
N GLY A 141 -19.25 -11.52 -30.37
CA GLY A 141 -19.38 -10.07 -30.41
C GLY A 141 -19.45 -9.40 -29.03
N GLY A 142 -19.59 -10.18 -27.95
CA GLY A 142 -19.56 -9.73 -26.56
C GLY A 142 -18.15 -9.35 -26.10
N ARG A 143 -18.08 -8.74 -24.91
CA ARG A 143 -16.85 -8.17 -24.35
C ARG A 143 -16.48 -8.79 -23.01
N LEU A 144 -15.17 -8.90 -22.78
CA LEU A 144 -14.57 -9.21 -21.49
C LEU A 144 -13.78 -7.99 -20.99
N LEU A 145 -14.03 -7.59 -19.74
CA LEU A 145 -13.12 -6.73 -18.97
C LEU A 145 -12.45 -7.59 -17.91
N LEU A 146 -11.13 -7.70 -18.00
CA LEU A 146 -10.32 -8.53 -17.11
C LEU A 146 -9.28 -7.67 -16.41
N GLY A 147 -9.33 -7.62 -15.08
CA GLY A 147 -8.28 -7.06 -14.25
C GLY A 147 -7.21 -8.10 -13.95
N VAL A 148 -5.93 -7.72 -14.08
CA VAL A 148 -4.79 -8.59 -13.82
C VAL A 148 -3.78 -7.84 -12.97
N ARG A 149 -3.57 -8.29 -11.73
CA ARG A 149 -2.61 -7.68 -10.80
C ARG A 149 -1.20 -7.94 -11.30
N ASN A 150 -0.34 -6.92 -11.27
CA ASN A 150 1.04 -7.07 -11.68
C ASN A 150 1.93 -7.32 -10.45
N ASP A 151 2.58 -8.48 -10.41
CA ASP A 151 3.51 -8.82 -9.33
C ASP A 151 4.78 -7.95 -9.32
N LEU A 152 5.07 -7.28 -10.43
CA LEU A 152 6.14 -6.30 -10.60
C LEU A 152 5.62 -4.85 -10.67
N GLY A 153 4.40 -4.61 -10.22
CA GLY A 153 3.79 -3.29 -10.15
C GLY A 153 4.61 -2.27 -9.34
N VAL A 154 4.59 -1.00 -9.76
CA VAL A 154 5.37 0.06 -9.10
C VAL A 154 5.07 0.18 -7.60
N ASP A 155 3.83 -0.09 -7.20
CA ASP A 155 3.35 -0.08 -5.82
C ASP A 155 4.11 -1.09 -4.92
N ARG A 156 4.55 -2.23 -5.48
CA ARG A 156 5.36 -3.24 -4.76
C ARG A 156 6.75 -2.74 -4.36
N PHE A 157 7.31 -1.78 -5.10
CA PHE A 157 8.62 -1.20 -4.80
C PHE A 157 8.57 -0.03 -3.82
N VAL A 158 7.38 0.52 -3.61
CA VAL A 158 7.16 1.66 -2.71
C VAL A 158 6.78 1.18 -1.31
N GLU A 159 6.09 0.05 -1.19
CA GLU A 159 5.55 -0.45 0.08
C GLU A 159 6.58 -1.24 0.91
N ALA A 160 6.78 -0.87 2.18
CA ALA A 160 7.67 -1.57 3.12
C ALA A 160 7.12 -2.93 3.55
N ARG A 161 5.80 -3.07 3.54
CA ARG A 161 5.10 -4.28 3.93
C ARG A 161 4.69 -5.03 2.67
N PRO A 162 5.12 -6.28 2.48
CA PRO A 162 4.57 -7.10 1.41
C PRO A 162 3.07 -7.32 1.71
N GLY A 163 2.19 -6.84 0.84
CA GLY A 163 0.73 -6.93 1.04
C GLY A 163 0.23 -8.36 1.27
N ASP A 164 0.86 -9.36 0.65
CA ASP A 164 0.50 -10.78 0.81
C ASP A 164 0.88 -11.38 2.19
N ARG A 165 1.46 -10.56 3.08
CA ARG A 165 1.98 -11.00 4.39
C ARG A 165 1.08 -10.63 5.57
N GLU A 166 0.00 -9.87 5.33
CA GLU A 166 -1.01 -9.68 6.38
C GLU A 166 -1.72 -10.99 6.69
N GLY A 167 -1.84 -11.90 5.69
CA GLY A 167 -2.43 -13.22 5.89
C GLY A 167 -3.81 -13.13 6.52
N ALA A 168 -4.49 -11.99 6.31
CA ALA A 168 -5.84 -11.78 6.76
C ALA A 168 -6.73 -12.80 6.06
N ASP A 169 -7.77 -13.24 6.76
CA ASP A 169 -8.65 -14.28 6.23
C ASP A 169 -9.09 -13.86 4.82
N ASP A 170 -9.64 -12.67 4.60
CA ASP A 170 -10.06 -12.15 3.27
C ASP A 170 -8.99 -12.09 2.14
N GLN A 171 -7.73 -12.47 2.38
CA GLN A 171 -6.62 -12.51 1.41
C GLN A 171 -6.27 -13.94 0.93
N TRP A 172 -7.16 -14.93 1.11
CA TRP A 172 -6.93 -16.28 0.55
C TRP A 172 -6.98 -16.26 -0.97
N VAL A 173 -5.80 -16.17 -1.58
CA VAL A 173 -5.59 -16.19 -3.02
C VAL A 173 -4.46 -17.18 -3.33
N PRO A 174 -4.77 -18.42 -3.74
CA PRO A 174 -3.76 -19.45 -3.97
C PRO A 174 -3.04 -19.22 -5.30
N HIS A 175 -2.29 -18.13 -5.43
CA HIS A 175 -1.57 -17.80 -6.68
C HIS A 175 -0.39 -18.70 -6.98
N GLY A 176 0.25 -19.24 -5.95
CA GLY A 176 1.42 -20.09 -6.11
C GLY A 176 2.47 -19.49 -7.05
N PHE A 177 3.18 -20.36 -7.76
CA PHE A 177 4.09 -20.04 -8.87
C PHE A 177 3.48 -20.54 -10.17
N ASP A 178 2.20 -20.22 -10.43
CA ASP A 178 1.54 -20.61 -11.68
C ASP A 178 2.30 -20.03 -12.89
N PRO A 179 2.94 -20.86 -13.73
CA PRO A 179 3.72 -20.38 -14.85
C PRO A 179 2.86 -19.82 -15.99
N SER A 180 1.54 -20.04 -15.97
CA SER A 180 0.59 -19.49 -16.94
C SER A 180 0.10 -18.09 -16.58
N TYR A 181 0.37 -17.60 -15.35
CA TYR A 181 0.01 -16.25 -14.95
C TYR A 181 0.77 -15.20 -15.80
N PRO A 182 0.12 -14.13 -16.28
CA PRO A 182 0.77 -13.13 -17.11
C PRO A 182 1.96 -12.47 -16.40
N SER A 183 3.13 -12.58 -17.00
CA SER A 183 4.38 -11.93 -16.53
C SER A 183 4.56 -10.51 -17.05
N GLY A 184 3.65 -10.05 -17.91
CA GLY A 184 3.67 -8.76 -18.59
C GLY A 184 2.49 -8.60 -19.54
N PRO A 185 2.26 -7.39 -20.07
CA PRO A 185 1.13 -7.07 -20.94
C PRO A 185 1.16 -7.87 -22.25
N GLY A 186 2.33 -8.11 -22.83
CA GLY A 186 2.44 -8.97 -24.02
C GLY A 186 2.06 -10.44 -23.76
N SER A 187 2.34 -10.96 -22.56
CA SER A 187 1.91 -12.32 -22.20
C SER A 187 0.41 -12.40 -21.91
N LEU A 188 -0.18 -11.31 -21.39
CA LEU A 188 -1.63 -11.17 -21.23
C LEU A 188 -2.34 -11.19 -22.58
N ASP A 189 -1.84 -10.43 -23.57
CA ASP A 189 -2.41 -10.42 -24.92
C ASP A 189 -2.39 -11.82 -25.55
N LEU A 190 -1.25 -12.52 -25.48
CA LEU A 190 -1.12 -13.88 -25.98
C LEU A 190 -2.07 -14.86 -25.27
N GLY A 191 -2.28 -14.70 -23.97
CA GLY A 191 -3.24 -15.49 -23.20
C GLY A 191 -4.68 -15.28 -23.67
N LEU A 192 -5.09 -14.01 -23.83
CA LEU A 192 -6.40 -13.63 -24.34
C LEU A 192 -6.64 -14.14 -25.77
N GLU A 193 -5.65 -14.00 -26.65
CA GLU A 193 -5.70 -14.51 -28.03
C GLU A 193 -5.80 -16.04 -28.08
N SER A 194 -5.06 -16.74 -27.22
CA SER A 194 -5.12 -18.20 -27.11
C SER A 194 -6.49 -18.70 -26.63
N ALA A 195 -7.18 -17.91 -25.81
CA ALA A 195 -8.56 -18.15 -25.38
C ALA A 195 -9.62 -17.73 -26.44
N GLY A 196 -9.19 -17.35 -27.65
CA GLY A 196 -10.09 -16.98 -28.75
C GLY A 196 -10.69 -15.57 -28.64
N LEU A 197 -10.10 -14.69 -27.83
CA LEU A 197 -10.51 -13.30 -27.69
C LEU A 197 -9.58 -12.38 -28.49
N SER A 198 -10.11 -11.30 -29.03
CA SER A 198 -9.32 -10.23 -29.66
C SER A 198 -9.20 -9.06 -28.70
N VAL A 199 -7.97 -8.70 -28.33
CA VAL A 199 -7.70 -7.56 -27.46
C VAL A 199 -8.05 -6.26 -28.19
N GLN A 200 -8.98 -5.49 -27.63
CA GLN A 200 -9.36 -4.19 -28.15
C GLN A 200 -8.49 -3.08 -27.56
N ARG A 201 -8.21 -3.18 -26.26
CA ARG A 201 -7.34 -2.25 -25.54
C ARG A 201 -6.86 -2.83 -24.23
N CYS A 202 -5.61 -2.54 -23.87
CA CYS A 202 -5.07 -2.79 -22.53
C CYS A 202 -4.78 -1.46 -21.84
N TYR A 203 -5.24 -1.31 -20.60
CA TYR A 203 -4.97 -0.14 -19.77
C TYR A 203 -4.03 -0.48 -18.63
N ALA A 204 -2.99 0.35 -18.46
CA ALA A 204 -2.23 0.45 -17.23
C ALA A 204 -3.04 1.22 -16.18
N ALA A 205 -3.28 0.60 -15.03
CA ALA A 205 -4.04 1.18 -13.94
C ALA A 205 -3.11 1.66 -12.80
N TYR A 206 -3.25 2.93 -12.43
CA TYR A 206 -2.46 3.64 -11.43
C TYR A 206 -3.38 4.29 -10.38
N PRO A 207 -2.91 4.61 -9.15
CA PRO A 207 -1.54 4.48 -8.67
C PRO A 207 -1.20 3.15 -7.97
N GLY A 208 -2.19 2.33 -7.67
CA GLY A 208 -2.00 1.07 -6.93
C GLY A 208 -3.10 0.07 -7.25
N ARG A 209 -2.83 -1.21 -6.97
CA ARG A 209 -3.73 -2.33 -7.29
C ARG A 209 -5.03 -2.34 -6.47
N GLU A 210 -5.02 -1.77 -5.27
CA GLU A 210 -6.19 -1.73 -4.38
C GLU A 210 -7.15 -0.59 -4.70
N ALA A 211 -6.64 0.53 -5.22
CA ALA A 211 -7.44 1.72 -5.46
C ALA A 211 -6.96 2.43 -6.75
N PRO A 212 -7.16 1.81 -7.92
CA PRO A 212 -6.83 2.47 -9.18
C PRO A 212 -7.74 3.69 -9.36
N ARG A 213 -7.14 4.80 -9.78
CA ARG A 213 -7.78 6.11 -10.01
C ARG A 213 -7.53 6.63 -11.43
N SER A 214 -6.60 6.01 -12.15
CA SER A 214 -6.27 6.36 -13.51
C SER A 214 -6.08 5.12 -14.36
N LEU A 215 -6.55 5.19 -15.61
CA LEU A 215 -6.37 4.17 -16.65
C LEU A 215 -5.68 4.83 -17.83
N LEU A 216 -4.54 4.31 -18.25
CA LEU A 216 -3.82 4.78 -19.44
C LEU A 216 -3.65 3.64 -20.42
N SER A 217 -4.14 3.82 -21.64
CA SER A 217 -3.99 2.83 -22.70
C SER A 217 -2.52 2.67 -23.12
N ARG A 218 -2.18 1.50 -23.66
CA ARG A 218 -0.89 1.27 -24.31
C ARG A 218 -0.56 2.35 -25.35
N GLU A 219 -1.55 2.74 -26.14
CA GLU A 219 -1.40 3.78 -27.16
C GLU A 219 -1.08 5.14 -26.53
N ALA A 220 -1.74 5.49 -25.42
CA ALA A 220 -1.42 6.71 -24.69
C ALA A 220 0.01 6.70 -24.14
N LEU A 221 0.47 5.57 -23.63
CA LEU A 221 1.81 5.39 -23.07
C LEU A 221 2.92 5.37 -24.14
N ALA A 222 2.57 5.16 -25.41
CA ALA A 222 3.51 5.24 -26.52
C ALA A 222 3.87 6.69 -26.90
N PHE A 223 3.05 7.68 -26.49
CA PHE A 223 3.33 9.09 -26.71
C PHE A 223 4.32 9.66 -25.67
N ASP A 224 4.90 10.81 -25.99
CA ASP A 224 5.69 11.59 -25.02
C ASP A 224 4.74 12.36 -24.10
N LEU A 225 4.39 11.72 -22.97
CA LEU A 225 3.44 12.25 -22.01
C LEU A 225 4.08 13.34 -21.13
N PRO A 226 3.40 14.48 -20.89
CA PRO A 226 3.90 15.53 -20.00
C PRO A 226 4.21 14.98 -18.60
N GLU A 227 5.34 15.41 -18.00
CA GLU A 227 5.74 14.98 -16.66
C GLU A 227 4.70 15.34 -15.58
N ALA A 228 3.87 16.36 -15.84
CA ALA A 228 2.72 16.72 -15.02
C ALA A 228 1.74 15.55 -14.77
N LEU A 229 1.64 14.59 -15.70
CA LEU A 229 0.77 13.43 -15.56
C LEU A 229 1.23 12.47 -14.47
N THR A 230 2.50 12.44 -14.07
CA THR A 230 2.96 11.49 -13.06
C THR A 230 2.40 11.77 -11.68
N PHE A 231 1.94 13.01 -11.43
CA PHE A 231 1.42 13.46 -10.14
C PHE A 231 0.05 12.87 -9.76
N PRO A 232 -0.96 12.81 -10.66
CA PRO A 232 -2.18 12.04 -10.40
C PRO A 232 -1.96 10.51 -10.46
N LEU A 233 -0.90 10.04 -11.12
CA LEU A 233 -0.59 8.60 -11.27
C LEU A 233 0.26 8.02 -10.13
N SER A 234 0.84 8.86 -9.29
CA SER A 234 1.63 8.43 -8.13
C SER A 234 0.73 8.15 -6.93
N ALA A 235 1.03 7.08 -6.19
CA ALA A 235 0.35 6.78 -4.94
C ALA A 235 0.52 7.96 -3.98
N ARG A 236 -0.54 8.26 -3.24
CA ARG A 236 -0.53 9.31 -2.22
C ARG A 236 -0.46 8.65 -0.86
N ASP A 237 0.25 9.30 0.05
CA ASP A 237 0.37 8.89 1.45
C ASP A 237 -1.02 8.74 2.06
N ASP A 238 -1.45 7.49 2.18
CA ASP A 238 -2.51 7.01 3.06
C ASP A 238 -1.95 5.77 3.77
N ASP A 239 -1.92 5.80 5.11
CA ASP A 239 -1.68 4.73 6.11
C ASP A 239 -0.56 3.67 5.84
N ARG A 240 0.23 3.83 4.78
CA ARG A 240 1.23 2.86 4.30
C ARG A 240 2.62 3.30 4.72
N MET A 241 3.38 2.32 5.22
CA MET A 241 4.81 2.50 5.46
C MET A 241 5.55 2.43 4.12
N LEU A 242 6.08 3.55 3.63
CA LEU A 242 6.78 3.61 2.34
C LEU A 242 8.30 3.41 2.51
N VAL A 243 8.94 2.70 1.58
CA VAL A 243 10.41 2.56 1.47
C VAL A 243 11.03 3.48 0.41
N ALA A 244 10.21 4.04 -0.46
CA ALA A 244 10.61 4.94 -1.53
C ALA A 244 9.54 6.02 -1.73
N ASP A 245 9.94 7.15 -2.32
CA ASP A 245 9.01 8.19 -2.74
C ASP A 245 8.19 7.73 -3.97
N PRO A 246 6.86 7.58 -3.86
CA PRO A 246 6.03 7.08 -4.95
C PRO A 246 6.11 7.96 -6.19
N LEU A 247 6.09 9.29 -6.03
CA LEU A 247 6.09 10.23 -7.15
C LEU A 247 7.37 10.13 -7.95
N ARG A 248 8.52 10.09 -7.26
CA ARG A 248 9.82 9.92 -7.88
C ARG A 248 9.94 8.59 -8.62
N LEU A 249 9.45 7.50 -8.03
CA LEU A 249 9.49 6.20 -8.69
C LEU A 249 8.59 6.16 -9.93
N THR A 250 7.36 6.66 -9.84
CA THR A 250 6.45 6.79 -10.99
C THR A 250 7.10 7.62 -12.10
N ARG A 251 7.74 8.75 -11.79
CA ARG A 251 8.47 9.54 -12.81
C ARG A 251 9.58 8.75 -13.50
N LEU A 252 10.34 7.99 -12.74
CA LEU A 252 11.42 7.16 -13.29
C LEU A 252 10.86 6.09 -14.23
N VAL A 253 9.77 5.42 -13.84
CA VAL A 253 9.07 4.43 -14.67
C VAL A 253 8.63 5.04 -16.01
N PHE A 254 7.99 6.21 -15.99
CA PHE A 254 7.53 6.89 -17.21
C PHE A 254 8.68 7.39 -18.08
N ARG A 255 9.72 7.99 -17.48
CA ARG A 255 10.93 8.44 -18.19
C ARG A 255 11.62 7.30 -18.93
N HIS A 256 11.61 6.09 -18.36
CA HIS A 256 12.19 4.90 -18.97
C HIS A 256 11.21 4.12 -19.87
N ARG A 257 10.00 4.65 -20.12
CA ARG A 257 8.95 4.01 -20.94
C ARG A 257 8.53 2.64 -20.43
N LEU A 258 8.53 2.46 -19.11
CA LEU A 258 8.10 1.26 -18.41
C LEU A 258 6.69 1.40 -17.81
N GLY A 259 5.93 2.44 -18.21
CA GLY A 259 4.61 2.75 -17.64
C GLY A 259 3.56 1.67 -17.85
N GLU A 260 3.68 0.86 -18.89
CA GLU A 260 2.78 -0.29 -19.07
C GLU A 260 3.27 -1.49 -18.26
N GLU A 261 4.55 -1.83 -18.42
CA GLU A 261 5.20 -3.01 -17.82
C GLU A 261 5.19 -2.99 -16.29
N LEU A 262 5.32 -1.81 -15.67
CA LEU A 262 5.35 -1.64 -14.22
C LEU A 262 4.06 -1.01 -13.67
N ALA A 263 2.97 -1.03 -14.44
CA ALA A 263 1.66 -0.65 -13.93
C ALA A 263 1.26 -1.61 -12.79
N PRO A 264 0.76 -1.12 -11.65
CA PRO A 264 0.26 -1.96 -10.55
C PRO A 264 -0.76 -3.04 -10.95
N LEU A 265 -1.53 -2.73 -12.00
CA LEU A 265 -2.65 -3.52 -12.44
C LEU A 265 -2.87 -3.25 -13.94
N TRP A 266 -3.19 -4.28 -14.70
CA TRP A 266 -3.65 -4.17 -16.07
C TRP A 266 -5.15 -4.39 -16.13
N LEU A 267 -5.85 -3.59 -16.94
CA LEU A 267 -7.26 -3.80 -17.26
C LEU A 267 -7.37 -4.02 -18.76
N ALA A 268 -7.59 -5.27 -19.15
CA ALA A 268 -7.76 -5.65 -20.55
C ALA A 268 -9.24 -5.57 -20.95
N VAL A 269 -9.49 -4.95 -22.08
CA VAL A 269 -10.77 -4.99 -22.79
C VAL A 269 -10.58 -5.87 -24.03
N ALA A 270 -11.28 -7.00 -24.06
CA ALA A 270 -11.22 -7.94 -25.17
C ALA A 270 -12.63 -8.26 -25.68
N THR A 271 -12.73 -8.69 -26.94
CA THR A 271 -13.99 -9.07 -27.59
C THR A 271 -13.89 -10.47 -28.13
N ARG A 272 -14.95 -11.26 -28.02
CA ARG A 272 -15.07 -12.49 -28.79
C ARG A 272 -15.46 -12.13 -30.22
N PRO A 273 -14.75 -12.60 -31.27
CA PRO A 273 -15.10 -12.28 -32.64
C PRO A 273 -16.57 -12.63 -32.98
N PRO A 274 -17.32 -11.75 -33.66
CA PRO A 274 -18.69 -12.02 -34.03
C PRO A 274 -18.77 -13.05 -35.17
N HIS A 275 -19.91 -13.74 -35.29
CA HIS A 275 -20.19 -14.64 -36.41
C HIS A 275 -20.66 -13.90 -37.70
N GLY A 276 -20.67 -12.55 -37.69
CA GLY A 276 -21.23 -11.69 -38.74
C GLY A 276 -20.47 -10.36 -38.88
N PRO A 277 -21.01 -9.37 -39.61
CA PRO A 277 -20.34 -8.08 -39.79
C PRO A 277 -20.05 -7.41 -38.45
N ASP A 278 -18.86 -6.80 -38.34
CA ASP A 278 -18.34 -6.23 -37.10
C ASP A 278 -19.32 -5.17 -36.57
N PRO A 279 -19.87 -5.33 -35.35
CA PRO A 279 -20.72 -4.31 -34.76
C PRO A 279 -19.94 -3.00 -34.63
N ALA A 280 -20.66 -1.87 -34.61
CA ALA A 280 -20.04 -0.56 -34.41
C ALA A 280 -19.19 -0.59 -33.13
N GLN A 281 -17.87 -0.48 -33.30
CA GLN A 281 -16.92 -0.49 -32.19
C GLN A 281 -17.19 0.74 -31.32
N THR A 282 -17.33 0.53 -30.02
CA THR A 282 -17.40 1.66 -29.08
C THR A 282 -16.01 2.25 -29.02
N GLU A 283 -15.89 3.54 -29.30
CA GLU A 283 -14.61 4.24 -29.16
C GLU A 283 -14.21 4.21 -27.68
N LEU A 284 -13.15 3.46 -27.39
CA LEU A 284 -12.57 3.40 -26.05
C LEU A 284 -11.74 4.67 -25.80
N PRO A 285 -11.71 5.22 -24.58
CA PRO A 285 -10.90 6.39 -24.25
C PRO A 285 -9.41 6.06 -24.22
N LEU A 286 -8.53 6.98 -24.64
CA LEU A 286 -7.08 6.76 -24.57
C LEU A 286 -6.56 6.77 -23.12
N GLY A 287 -7.19 7.55 -22.25
CA GLY A 287 -6.92 7.49 -20.82
C GLY A 287 -8.01 8.18 -20.04
N LEU A 288 -8.28 7.71 -18.83
CA LEU A 288 -9.20 8.30 -17.88
C LEU A 288 -8.45 8.54 -16.58
N ILE A 289 -8.42 9.78 -16.10
CA ILE A 289 -7.61 10.16 -14.94
C ILE A 289 -8.50 10.90 -13.93
N GLU A 290 -8.57 10.35 -12.71
CA GLU A 290 -9.21 11.01 -11.59
C GLU A 290 -8.21 11.93 -10.87
N GLU A 291 -8.56 13.20 -10.77
CA GLU A 291 -7.80 14.23 -10.06
C GLU A 291 -8.70 14.95 -9.06
N GLY A 292 -8.58 14.58 -7.79
CA GLY A 292 -9.46 15.07 -6.74
C GLY A 292 -10.88 14.54 -6.96
N SER A 293 -11.85 15.42 -7.16
CA SER A 293 -13.24 15.04 -7.48
C SER A 293 -13.56 15.08 -8.98
N SER A 294 -12.57 15.38 -9.83
CA SER A 294 -12.77 15.55 -11.27
C SER A 294 -12.21 14.34 -12.00
N LEU A 295 -12.94 13.89 -13.02
CA LEU A 295 -12.48 12.88 -13.95
C LEU A 295 -12.30 13.53 -15.32
N TYR A 296 -11.16 13.30 -15.97
CA TYR A 296 -10.94 13.79 -17.33
C TYR A 296 -10.42 12.68 -18.24
N GLU A 297 -10.69 12.84 -19.53
CA GLU A 297 -10.18 12.00 -20.59
C GLU A 297 -8.89 12.60 -21.18
N LEU A 298 -7.88 11.77 -21.41
CA LEU A 298 -6.64 12.16 -22.08
C LEU A 298 -6.82 12.05 -23.59
N THR A 299 -6.65 13.15 -24.31
CA THR A 299 -6.72 13.16 -25.77
C THR A 299 -5.38 12.75 -26.40
N PRO A 300 -5.34 12.36 -27.70
CA PRO A 300 -4.08 12.05 -28.40
C PRO A 300 -3.10 13.22 -28.45
N THR A 301 -3.60 14.45 -28.31
CA THR A 301 -2.80 15.68 -28.32
C THR A 301 -2.24 16.05 -26.94
N GLY A 302 -2.45 15.21 -25.92
CA GLY A 302 -2.00 15.48 -24.55
C GLY A 302 -2.81 16.57 -23.86
N VAL A 303 -4.09 16.72 -24.20
CA VAL A 303 -5.01 17.70 -23.61
C VAL A 303 -5.96 16.97 -22.67
N ARG A 304 -6.35 17.64 -21.58
CA ARG A 304 -7.39 17.15 -20.67
C ARG A 304 -8.74 17.52 -21.27
N ARG A 305 -9.60 16.53 -21.51
CA ARG A 305 -11.01 16.76 -21.87
C ARG A 305 -11.89 16.46 -20.66
N LEU A 306 -12.55 17.47 -20.13
CA LEU A 306 -13.49 17.36 -19.02
C LEU A 306 -14.82 16.71 -19.47
N PRO A 307 -15.66 16.22 -18.55
CA PRO A 307 -16.92 15.55 -18.89
C PRO A 307 -17.93 16.44 -19.62
N ASP A 308 -17.81 17.76 -19.48
CA ASP A 308 -18.60 18.77 -20.21
C ASP A 308 -18.06 19.08 -21.61
N GLY A 309 -16.92 18.47 -22.00
CA GLY A 309 -16.25 18.66 -23.27
C GLY A 309 -15.24 19.81 -23.28
N GLU A 310 -15.04 20.54 -22.17
CA GLU A 310 -14.01 21.57 -22.09
C GLU A 310 -12.62 20.95 -22.20
N GLU A 311 -11.79 21.53 -23.06
CA GLU A 311 -10.41 21.10 -23.28
C GLU A 311 -9.43 22.05 -22.60
N SER A 312 -8.53 21.50 -21.77
CA SER A 312 -7.52 22.25 -21.03
C SER A 312 -6.14 21.60 -21.18
N PRO A 313 -5.10 22.35 -21.58
CA PRO A 313 -3.77 21.77 -21.81
C PRO A 313 -3.15 21.26 -20.51
N LEU A 314 -2.45 20.13 -20.60
CA LEU A 314 -1.55 19.69 -19.53
C LEU A 314 -0.35 20.65 -19.46
N PRO A 315 0.06 21.10 -18.26
CA PRO A 315 1.29 21.88 -18.11
C PRO A 315 2.49 21.13 -18.67
N ALA A 316 3.17 21.76 -19.62
CA ALA A 316 4.42 21.26 -20.19
C ALA A 316 5.62 21.65 -19.32
N GLY A 317 6.73 20.93 -19.48
CA GLY A 317 7.97 21.19 -18.76
C GLY A 317 8.35 20.08 -17.78
N ARG A 318 9.43 20.32 -17.04
CA ARG A 318 9.97 19.39 -16.06
C ARG A 318 9.56 19.79 -14.65
N VAL A 319 9.44 18.84 -13.75
CA VAL A 319 9.03 19.16 -12.38
C VAL A 319 10.17 19.88 -11.64
N LEU A 320 9.83 20.99 -10.98
CA LEU A 320 10.78 21.85 -10.29
C LEU A 320 11.63 21.09 -9.27
N GLU A 321 11.02 20.26 -8.42
CA GLU A 321 11.75 19.43 -7.46
C GLU A 321 12.85 18.60 -8.12
N GLU A 322 12.59 18.00 -9.29
CA GLU A 322 13.61 17.19 -9.97
C GLU A 322 14.75 18.03 -10.50
N ILE A 323 14.45 19.20 -11.08
CA ILE A 323 15.48 20.12 -11.57
C ILE A 323 16.38 20.56 -10.41
N LEU A 324 15.78 20.87 -9.25
CA LEU A 324 16.51 21.27 -8.06
C LEU A 324 17.35 20.11 -7.47
N VAL A 325 16.81 18.89 -7.38
CA VAL A 325 17.55 17.71 -6.93
C VAL A 325 18.73 17.42 -7.87
N GLU A 326 18.52 17.49 -9.18
CA GLU A 326 19.55 17.27 -10.19
C GLU A 326 20.67 18.34 -10.10
N ALA A 327 20.31 19.61 -9.94
CA ALA A 327 21.26 20.69 -9.73
C ALA A 327 22.04 20.52 -8.41
N CYS A 328 21.38 20.12 -7.33
CA CYS A 328 22.02 19.81 -6.04
C CYS A 328 23.01 18.64 -6.17
N ALA A 329 22.63 17.58 -6.87
CA ALA A 329 23.47 16.41 -7.10
C ALA A 329 24.74 16.74 -7.91
N ARG A 330 24.68 17.75 -8.79
CA ARG A 330 25.82 18.26 -9.57
C ARG A 330 26.57 19.39 -8.88
N GLU A 331 26.17 19.78 -7.68
CA GLU A 331 26.70 20.94 -6.96
C GLU A 331 26.58 22.25 -7.76
N ASP A 332 25.60 22.34 -8.66
CA ASP A 332 25.33 23.51 -9.48
C ASP A 332 24.46 24.53 -8.70
N VAL A 333 25.11 25.15 -7.72
CA VAL A 333 24.50 26.18 -6.86
C VAL A 333 24.02 27.39 -7.66
N LYS A 334 24.58 27.64 -8.85
CA LYS A 334 24.15 28.74 -9.72
C LYS A 334 22.75 28.44 -10.28
N THR A 335 22.56 27.28 -10.89
CA THR A 335 21.25 26.88 -11.42
C THR A 335 20.18 26.84 -10.32
N VAL A 336 20.52 26.37 -9.12
CA VAL A 336 19.61 26.44 -7.96
C VAL A 336 19.23 27.90 -7.67
N ARG A 337 20.20 28.81 -7.57
CA ARG A 337 19.94 30.23 -7.28
C ARG A 337 19.03 30.89 -8.32
N ASP A 338 19.32 30.67 -9.60
CA ASP A 338 18.59 31.28 -10.71
C ASP A 338 17.13 30.81 -10.71
N LEU A 339 16.88 29.49 -10.59
CA LEU A 339 15.53 28.93 -10.51
C LEU A 339 14.75 29.40 -9.27
N LEU A 340 15.42 29.52 -8.12
CA LEU A 340 14.79 29.98 -6.90
C LEU A 340 14.39 31.46 -6.96
N ALA A 341 15.19 32.29 -7.65
CA ALA A 341 14.86 33.70 -7.90
C ALA A 341 13.65 33.81 -8.83
N GLU A 342 13.60 33.04 -9.92
CA GLU A 342 12.45 33.01 -10.82
C GLU A 342 11.19 32.50 -10.13
N LEU A 343 11.32 31.48 -9.26
CA LEU A 343 10.22 30.98 -8.45
C LEU A 343 9.68 32.07 -7.52
N ALA A 344 10.56 32.85 -6.88
CA ALA A 344 10.15 33.95 -6.01
C ALA A 344 9.34 35.00 -6.77
N ASP A 345 9.81 35.39 -7.95
CA ASP A 345 9.12 36.36 -8.82
C ASP A 345 7.75 35.81 -9.31
N TRP A 346 7.66 34.51 -9.61
CA TRP A 346 6.39 33.85 -9.95
C TRP A 346 5.39 33.88 -8.79
N VAL A 347 5.83 33.59 -7.56
CA VAL A 347 4.96 33.67 -6.38
C VAL A 347 4.48 35.11 -6.14
N GLU A 348 5.35 36.11 -6.31
CA GLU A 348 5.01 37.53 -6.14
C GLU A 348 4.01 38.05 -7.18
N THR A 349 4.05 37.52 -8.39
CA THR A 349 3.13 37.88 -9.49
C THR A 349 1.78 37.17 -9.44
N GLY A 350 1.51 36.41 -8.37
CA GLY A 350 0.23 35.75 -8.15
C GLY A 350 0.23 34.25 -8.44
N GLY A 351 1.39 33.59 -8.31
CA GLY A 351 1.51 32.14 -8.38
C GLY A 351 0.56 31.41 -7.42
N ASP A 352 0.20 30.18 -7.76
CA ASP A 352 -0.76 29.39 -6.99
C ASP A 352 -0.24 29.11 -5.57
N PRO A 353 -0.93 29.59 -4.52
CA PRO A 353 -0.51 29.41 -3.15
C PRO A 353 -0.63 27.95 -2.68
N SER A 354 -1.24 27.04 -3.44
CA SER A 354 -1.32 25.61 -3.12
C SER A 354 -0.17 24.79 -3.72
N ALA A 355 0.55 25.33 -4.71
CA ALA A 355 1.57 24.59 -5.44
C ALA A 355 2.84 24.37 -4.60
N ALA A 356 3.45 23.19 -4.69
CA ALA A 356 4.72 22.84 -4.06
C ALA A 356 5.76 22.42 -5.12
N ALA A 357 7.03 22.26 -4.74
CA ALA A 357 8.09 21.99 -5.72
C ALA A 357 7.86 20.68 -6.51
N ASP A 358 7.21 19.71 -5.88
CA ASP A 358 6.80 18.41 -6.44
C ASP A 358 5.57 18.48 -7.36
N SER A 359 4.83 19.60 -7.32
CA SER A 359 3.58 19.87 -8.05
C SER A 359 3.64 21.10 -8.94
N LEU A 360 4.86 21.60 -9.19
CA LEU A 360 5.18 22.68 -10.12
C LEU A 360 6.00 22.14 -11.29
N VAL A 361 5.64 22.52 -12.51
CA VAL A 361 6.48 22.31 -13.69
C VAL A 361 7.11 23.62 -14.15
N TYR A 362 8.30 23.52 -14.73
CA TYR A 362 9.04 24.60 -15.34
C TYR A 362 9.43 24.20 -16.77
N ASP A 363 9.00 25.01 -17.75
CA ASP A 363 9.22 24.76 -19.17
C ASP A 363 10.51 25.40 -19.73
N GLY A 364 11.28 26.10 -18.87
CA GLY A 364 12.45 26.89 -19.25
C GLY A 364 12.19 28.40 -19.25
N GLU A 365 10.93 28.83 -19.16
CA GLU A 365 10.55 30.25 -19.11
C GLU A 365 9.52 30.55 -18.02
N ARG A 366 8.63 29.60 -17.70
CA ARG A 366 7.46 29.82 -16.85
C ARG A 366 7.22 28.65 -15.92
N PHE A 367 6.68 28.97 -14.74
CA PHE A 367 6.13 28.00 -13.81
C PHE A 367 4.63 27.80 -14.05
N ALA A 368 4.20 26.54 -13.98
CA ALA A 368 2.80 26.18 -13.99
C ALA A 368 2.50 25.13 -12.91
N ALA A 369 1.43 25.33 -12.15
CA ALA A 369 0.96 24.36 -11.17
C ALA A 369 0.28 23.18 -11.89
N ILE A 370 0.65 21.95 -11.51
CA ILE A 370 0.05 20.72 -12.06
C ILE A 370 -1.43 20.60 -11.64
N ARG A 371 -1.73 21.08 -10.43
CA ARG A 371 -3.07 21.28 -9.88
C ARG A 371 -3.31 22.76 -9.65
N PRO A 372 -3.96 23.48 -10.57
CA PRO A 372 -4.50 24.77 -10.21
C PRO A 372 -5.54 24.57 -9.11
N ALA A 373 -5.51 25.41 -8.07
CA ALA A 373 -6.52 25.39 -7.02
C ALA A 373 -7.91 25.43 -7.66
N ILE A 374 -8.65 24.32 -7.54
CA ILE A 374 -10.02 24.22 -8.05
C ILE A 374 -10.80 25.39 -7.45
N ARG A 375 -11.30 26.31 -8.30
CA ARG A 375 -12.30 27.29 -7.86
C ARG A 375 -13.48 26.47 -7.34
N PRO A 376 -13.87 26.56 -6.05
CA PRO A 376 -14.92 25.71 -5.54
C PRO A 376 -16.24 26.10 -6.18
N ALA A 377 -16.69 25.33 -7.17
CA ALA A 377 -18.09 25.25 -7.52
C ALA A 377 -18.80 24.56 -6.34
N ILE A 378 -19.44 25.38 -5.50
CA ILE A 378 -20.51 25.05 -4.56
C ILE A 378 -20.19 23.84 -3.64
N ARG A 379 -19.48 24.10 -2.54
CA ARG A 379 -19.64 23.31 -1.30
C ARG A 379 -20.42 24.14 -0.27
N PRO A 380 -21.38 23.56 0.47
CA PRO A 380 -22.01 24.24 1.59
C PRO A 380 -20.97 24.45 2.69
N ALA A 381 -21.00 25.64 3.27
CA ALA A 381 -19.99 26.18 4.16
C ALA A 381 -19.69 25.30 5.38
N ILE A 382 -18.55 24.60 5.36
CA ILE A 382 -17.83 24.30 6.60
C ILE A 382 -17.11 25.59 6.99
N LYS A 383 -17.57 26.23 8.06
CA LYS A 383 -16.93 27.40 8.65
C LYS A 383 -15.57 27.00 9.23
N LEU A 384 -14.49 27.05 8.46
CA LEU A 384 -13.14 26.99 8.99
C LEU A 384 -12.20 27.89 8.18
N ALA A 385 -11.62 28.87 8.90
CA ALA A 385 -10.45 29.70 8.58
C ALA A 385 -10.42 30.48 7.24
N LYS A 386 -9.60 31.52 7.20
CA LYS A 386 -9.48 32.47 6.08
C LYS A 386 -9.12 31.71 4.81
N SER A 387 -9.75 32.07 3.69
CA SER A 387 -9.43 31.48 2.38
C SER A 387 -7.90 31.55 2.12
N PRO A 388 -7.24 30.46 1.68
CA PRO A 388 -5.78 30.39 1.49
C PRO A 388 -5.24 31.40 0.46
N SER A 389 -6.12 32.06 -0.30
CA SER A 389 -5.80 33.10 -1.30
C SER A 389 -5.32 34.44 -0.72
N LYS A 390 -5.01 34.53 0.59
CA LYS A 390 -4.54 35.77 1.25
C LYS A 390 -3.19 35.64 1.96
N SER A 391 -2.49 34.53 1.78
CA SER A 391 -1.17 34.34 2.38
C SER A 391 -0.13 35.26 1.72
N PRO A 392 0.78 35.89 2.49
CA PRO A 392 1.83 36.73 1.91
C PRO A 392 2.73 35.92 0.96
N PRO A 393 3.21 36.49 -0.17
CA PRO A 393 4.07 35.80 -1.13
C PRO A 393 5.32 35.15 -0.51
N HIS A 394 5.98 35.83 0.43
CA HIS A 394 7.16 35.29 1.12
C HIS A 394 6.84 34.05 1.98
N VAL A 395 5.63 33.95 2.56
CA VAL A 395 5.19 32.76 3.31
C VAL A 395 4.92 31.59 2.36
N VAL A 396 4.34 31.87 1.19
CA VAL A 396 4.10 30.85 0.15
C VAL A 396 5.43 30.29 -0.37
N LEU A 397 6.39 31.17 -0.72
CA LEU A 397 7.74 30.77 -1.12
C LEU A 397 8.43 29.94 -0.02
N CYS A 398 8.39 30.42 1.22
CA CYS A 398 8.96 29.72 2.37
C CYS A 398 8.35 28.32 2.52
N ARG A 399 7.04 28.15 2.32
CA ARG A 399 6.38 26.83 2.34
C ARG A 399 6.89 25.91 1.24
N ILE A 400 6.99 26.39 0.00
CA ILE A 400 7.48 25.59 -1.13
C ILE A 400 8.89 25.08 -0.85
N LEU A 401 9.77 25.96 -0.37
CA LEU A 401 11.16 25.63 -0.07
C LEU A 401 11.32 24.75 1.16
N TRP A 402 10.45 24.93 2.16
CA TRP A 402 10.41 24.07 3.33
C TRP A 402 10.01 22.63 2.98
N ARG A 403 8.93 22.44 2.20
CA ARG A 403 8.53 21.11 1.71
C ARG A 403 9.66 20.45 0.90
N PHE A 404 10.30 21.22 0.02
CA PHE A 404 11.45 20.73 -0.76
C PHE A 404 12.61 20.31 0.15
N ALA A 405 12.97 21.12 1.15
CA ALA A 405 14.05 20.80 2.09
C ALA A 405 13.75 19.52 2.90
N VAL A 406 12.52 19.38 3.41
CA VAL A 406 12.08 18.16 4.12
C VAL A 406 12.22 16.94 3.22
N ARG A 407 11.71 16.99 1.99
CA ARG A 407 11.76 15.87 1.03
C ARG A 407 13.19 15.55 0.59
N LEU A 408 14.02 16.55 0.32
CA LEU A 408 15.42 16.39 -0.08
C LEU A 408 16.23 15.63 1.00
N LEU A 409 16.04 16.03 2.27
CA LEU A 409 16.73 15.42 3.41
C LEU A 409 16.17 14.02 3.72
N ALA A 410 14.84 13.85 3.72
CA ALA A 410 14.20 12.55 3.95
C ALA A 410 14.59 11.50 2.90
N ALA A 411 14.71 11.90 1.64
CA ALA A 411 15.16 11.03 0.55
C ALA A 411 16.68 10.77 0.55
N GLY A 412 17.46 11.46 1.40
CA GLY A 412 18.90 11.30 1.49
C GLY A 412 19.64 11.72 0.21
N HIS A 413 19.11 12.69 -0.54
CA HIS A 413 19.75 13.18 -1.76
C HIS A 413 21.02 13.97 -1.48
N HIS A 414 21.98 13.89 -2.40
CA HIS A 414 23.20 14.71 -2.33
C HIS A 414 22.83 16.19 -2.47
N HIS A 415 23.45 17.03 -1.65
CA HIS A 415 23.30 18.48 -1.72
C HIS A 415 24.59 19.21 -1.34
N PRO A 416 24.84 20.42 -1.88
CA PRO A 416 26.11 21.13 -1.72
C PRO A 416 26.32 21.77 -0.34
N TRP A 417 25.28 21.83 0.50
CA TRP A 417 25.37 22.45 1.84
C TRP A 417 25.85 21.47 2.92
N PRO A 418 26.37 21.96 4.06
CA PRO A 418 26.85 21.11 5.15
C PRO A 418 25.80 20.11 5.67
N TRP A 419 26.21 18.86 5.90
CA TRP A 419 25.34 17.75 6.27
C TRP A 419 24.66 17.74 7.67
N PRO A 420 25.00 18.57 8.68
CA PRO A 420 24.18 18.66 9.89
C PRO A 420 23.03 19.69 9.77
N LEU A 421 22.69 20.14 8.56
CA LEU A 421 21.60 21.10 8.37
C LEU A 421 20.23 20.42 8.54
N GLU A 422 19.46 20.92 9.50
CA GLU A 422 18.05 20.60 9.63
C GLU A 422 17.23 21.26 8.49
N ALA A 423 16.04 20.72 8.21
CA ALA A 423 15.17 21.22 7.14
C ALA A 423 14.90 22.73 7.24
N ASP A 424 14.73 23.24 8.46
CA ASP A 424 14.52 24.67 8.73
C ASP A 424 15.72 25.52 8.30
N GLN A 425 16.93 25.09 8.66
CA GLN A 425 18.16 25.82 8.35
C GLN A 425 18.44 25.81 6.85
N LEU A 426 18.17 24.67 6.20
CA LEU A 426 18.23 24.56 4.75
C LEU A 426 17.20 25.49 4.09
N THR A 427 15.97 25.54 4.61
CA THR A 427 14.92 26.44 4.08
C THR A 427 15.34 27.90 4.12
N LEU A 428 15.84 28.38 5.26
CA LEU A 428 16.33 29.76 5.40
C LEU A 428 17.45 30.08 4.40
N THR A 429 18.33 29.10 4.16
CA THR A 429 19.41 29.21 3.16
C THR A 429 18.84 29.34 1.75
N LEU A 430 17.86 28.50 1.38
CA LEU A 430 17.20 28.53 0.08
C LEU A 430 16.42 29.83 -0.15
N CYS A 431 15.71 30.33 0.87
CA CYS A 431 15.04 31.64 0.82
C CYS A 431 16.05 32.78 0.59
N GLY A 432 17.19 32.74 1.27
CA GLY A 432 18.29 33.68 1.04
C GLY A 432 18.86 33.58 -0.38
N MET A 433 18.96 32.38 -0.95
CA MET A 433 19.38 32.19 -2.35
C MET A 433 18.36 32.71 -3.36
N ALA A 434 17.06 32.59 -3.07
CA ALA A 434 15.97 33.19 -3.85
C ALA A 434 15.98 34.74 -3.79
N GLY A 435 16.86 35.35 -2.99
CA GLY A 435 16.90 36.79 -2.78
C GLY A 435 15.75 37.33 -1.93
N ARG A 436 15.02 36.46 -1.23
CA ARG A 436 13.88 36.78 -0.36
C ARG A 436 14.11 36.13 1.02
N PRO A 437 14.99 36.68 1.87
CA PRO A 437 15.28 36.10 3.16
C PRO A 437 14.00 36.01 4.01
N CYS A 438 13.83 34.88 4.70
CA CYS A 438 12.69 34.64 5.60
C CYS A 438 13.18 34.63 7.05
N GLU A 439 12.32 35.03 7.96
CA GLU A 439 12.56 34.93 9.40
C GLU A 439 11.96 33.64 9.96
N PRO A 440 12.40 33.16 11.15
CA PRO A 440 11.81 31.97 11.78
C PRO A 440 10.28 32.06 11.98
N GLY A 441 9.73 33.27 12.14
CA GLY A 441 8.27 33.46 12.21
C GLY A 441 7.54 33.14 10.91
N ASP A 442 8.20 33.30 9.75
CA ASP A 442 7.63 32.97 8.44
C ASP A 442 7.56 31.46 8.24
N LEU A 443 8.52 30.70 8.78
CA LEU A 443 8.50 29.23 8.78
C LEU A 443 7.28 28.69 9.55
N ASP A 444 6.96 29.28 10.71
CA ASP A 444 5.79 28.88 11.48
C ASP A 444 4.48 29.18 10.75
N LEU A 445 4.42 30.28 9.99
CA LEU A 445 3.28 30.60 9.12
C LEU A 445 3.22 29.66 7.91
N ALA A 446 4.37 29.31 7.34
CA ALA A 446 4.47 28.39 6.21
C ALA A 446 3.97 26.99 6.59
N ARG A 447 4.36 26.47 7.76
CA ARG A 447 3.85 25.19 8.30
C ARG A 447 2.35 25.21 8.55
N LYS A 448 1.83 26.30 9.11
CA LYS A 448 0.39 26.48 9.32
C LYS A 448 -0.36 26.48 7.99
N LEU A 449 0.15 27.20 6.99
CA LEU A 449 -0.41 27.23 5.64
C LEU A 449 -0.41 25.84 5.01
N ASP A 450 0.68 25.08 5.19
CA ASP A 450 0.80 23.71 4.69
C ASP A 450 -0.21 22.75 5.31
N ALA A 451 -0.40 22.85 6.64
CA ALA A 451 -1.42 22.11 7.36
C ALA A 451 -2.85 22.50 6.92
N GLU A 452 -3.11 23.78 6.66
CA GLU A 452 -4.41 24.28 6.17
C GLU A 452 -4.73 23.80 4.74
N LEU A 453 -3.71 23.66 3.89
CA LEU A 453 -3.84 23.15 2.53
C LEU A 453 -4.05 21.62 2.46
N GLY A 454 -4.05 20.96 3.62
CA GLY A 454 -4.57 19.62 3.77
C GLY A 454 -3.55 18.50 3.62
N HIS A 455 -2.26 18.79 3.67
CA HIS A 455 -1.19 17.79 3.79
C HIS A 455 0.04 18.48 4.41
N PRO A 456 0.16 18.56 5.75
CA PRO A 456 1.44 18.97 6.34
C PRO A 456 2.53 18.08 5.74
N ALA A 457 3.66 18.64 5.30
CA ALA A 457 4.91 17.91 5.17
C ALA A 457 5.28 17.50 6.59
N GLU A 458 4.56 16.49 7.05
CA GLU A 458 4.55 16.10 8.42
C GLU A 458 5.96 15.58 8.68
N MET A 459 6.65 16.24 9.60
CA MET A 459 7.51 15.51 10.51
C MET A 459 6.58 14.64 11.37
N THR A 460 5.86 13.68 10.77
CA THR A 460 5.30 12.56 11.52
C THR A 460 6.48 12.02 12.31
N GLU A 461 6.31 11.78 13.62
CA GLU A 461 7.31 11.11 14.44
C GLU A 461 7.98 10.02 13.60
N GLN A 462 9.23 10.26 13.19
CA GLN A 462 9.84 9.69 11.99
C GLN A 462 9.35 8.27 11.74
N ALA A 463 8.55 8.06 10.68
CA ALA A 463 8.49 6.74 10.07
C ALA A 463 9.96 6.40 9.78
N PRO A 464 10.54 5.43 10.50
CA PRO A 464 11.99 5.28 10.52
C PRO A 464 12.45 5.01 9.10
N THR A 465 13.35 5.85 8.59
CA THR A 465 13.97 5.67 7.29
C THR A 465 14.56 4.26 7.23
N TYR A 466 14.73 3.66 6.05
CA TYR A 466 15.40 2.36 5.94
C TYR A 466 16.74 2.31 6.70
N ARG A 467 17.47 3.43 6.72
CA ARG A 467 18.68 3.62 7.53
C ARG A 467 18.43 3.57 9.05
N ASP A 468 17.35 4.19 9.53
CA ASP A 468 16.96 4.18 10.94
C ASP A 468 16.50 2.78 11.36
N LEU A 469 15.82 2.05 10.47
CA LEU A 469 15.44 0.65 10.65
C LEU A 469 16.66 -0.27 10.70
N LEU A 470 17.65 -0.07 9.82
CA LEU A 470 18.92 -0.81 9.88
C LEU A 470 19.66 -0.50 11.18
N GLY A 471 19.76 0.78 11.55
CA GLY A 471 20.36 1.19 12.83
C GLY A 471 19.61 0.66 14.05
N ALA A 472 18.28 0.52 13.99
CA ALA A 472 17.46 -0.10 15.03
C ALA A 472 17.69 -1.62 15.07
N ARG A 473 17.73 -2.29 13.92
CA ARG A 473 18.04 -3.72 13.79
C ARG A 473 19.41 -4.03 14.36
N ASP A 474 20.44 -3.25 14.04
CA ASP A 474 21.80 -3.47 14.53
C ASP A 474 21.86 -3.27 16.05
N ARG A 475 21.21 -2.22 16.58
CA ARG A 475 21.05 -2.03 18.04
C ARG A 475 20.34 -3.21 18.71
N LEU A 476 19.29 -3.74 18.11
CA LEU A 476 18.56 -4.90 18.63
C LEU A 476 19.40 -6.18 18.55
N ALA A 477 20.19 -6.35 17.48
CA ALA A 477 21.11 -7.48 17.33
C ALA A 477 22.23 -7.43 18.39
N ASP A 478 22.77 -6.24 18.67
CA ASP A 478 23.74 -6.02 19.74
C ASP A 478 23.13 -6.31 21.12
N GLN A 479 21.91 -5.84 21.38
CA GLN A 479 21.18 -6.12 22.61
C GLN A 479 20.90 -7.62 22.79
N LEU A 480 20.50 -8.31 21.72
CA LEU A 480 20.28 -9.75 21.74
C LEU A 480 21.58 -10.50 22.02
N THR A 481 22.67 -10.11 21.38
CA THR A 481 24.00 -10.69 21.60
C THR A 481 24.46 -10.48 23.05
N ALA A 482 24.28 -9.28 23.59
CA ALA A 482 24.59 -8.97 24.98
C ALA A 482 23.71 -9.76 25.97
N ALA A 483 22.42 -9.94 25.67
CA ALA A 483 21.51 -10.75 26.46
C ALA A 483 21.90 -12.23 26.46
N LEU A 484 22.21 -12.81 25.30
CA LEU A 484 22.69 -14.19 25.16
C LEU A 484 24.01 -14.41 25.91
N ALA A 485 24.96 -13.47 25.83
CA ALA A 485 26.20 -13.52 26.60
C ALA A 485 25.94 -13.48 28.12
N ARG A 486 24.96 -12.68 28.57
CA ARG A 486 24.54 -12.62 29.98
C ARG A 486 23.93 -13.95 30.44
N ILE A 487 23.08 -14.58 29.62
CA ILE A 487 22.48 -15.89 29.90
C ILE A 487 23.58 -16.95 30.03
N SER A 488 24.47 -17.06 29.05
CA SER A 488 25.59 -18.02 29.09
C SER A 488 26.49 -17.84 30.32
N ARG A 489 26.75 -16.59 30.72
CA ARG A 489 27.50 -16.29 31.95
C ARG A 489 26.75 -16.74 33.21
N LEU A 490 25.43 -16.56 33.25
CA LEU A 490 24.59 -17.00 34.37
C LEU A 490 24.53 -18.53 34.45
N GLU A 491 24.38 -19.24 33.34
CA GLU A 491 24.42 -20.70 33.27
C GLU A 491 25.76 -21.25 33.76
N THR A 492 26.87 -20.65 33.33
CA THR A 492 28.21 -21.03 33.80
C THR A 492 28.35 -20.85 35.31
N LYS A 493 27.85 -19.73 35.87
CA LYS A 493 27.84 -19.48 37.32
C LYS A 493 26.95 -20.49 38.05
N LEU A 494 25.79 -20.82 37.49
CA LEU A 494 24.85 -21.77 38.07
C LEU A 494 25.49 -23.17 38.13
N SER A 495 26.08 -23.64 37.03
CA SER A 495 26.81 -24.92 37.00
C SER A 495 27.97 -24.95 38.00
N TYR A 496 28.71 -23.84 38.14
CA TYR A 496 29.76 -23.72 39.16
C TYR A 496 29.20 -23.84 40.58
N ARG A 497 28.12 -23.12 40.91
CA ARG A 497 27.45 -23.17 42.21
C ARG A 497 26.84 -24.52 42.51
N GLU A 498 26.29 -25.20 41.52
CA GLU A 498 25.81 -26.58 41.66
C GLU A 498 26.96 -27.54 42.03
N ARG A 499 28.11 -27.43 41.34
CA ARG A 499 29.30 -28.22 41.68
C ARG A 499 29.79 -27.92 43.10
N GLU A 500 29.80 -26.65 43.51
CA GLU A 500 30.14 -26.26 44.88
C GLU A 500 29.16 -26.85 45.91
N LEU A 501 27.86 -26.78 45.64
CA LEU A 501 26.82 -27.34 46.50
C LEU A 501 26.95 -28.87 46.62
N VAL A 502 27.23 -29.57 45.53
CA VAL A 502 27.50 -31.01 45.54
C VAL A 502 28.72 -31.34 46.40
N ARG A 503 29.82 -30.58 46.26
CA ARG A 503 31.03 -30.74 47.10
C ARG A 503 30.75 -30.45 48.57
N ALA A 504 30.01 -29.40 48.88
CA ALA A 504 29.63 -29.03 50.25
C ALA A 504 28.74 -30.12 50.89
N LYS A 505 27.72 -30.61 50.16
CA LYS A 505 26.87 -31.73 50.59
C LYS A 505 27.70 -33.00 50.84
N ALA A 506 28.66 -33.32 49.98
CA ALA A 506 29.55 -34.46 50.17
C ALA A 506 30.44 -34.30 51.41
N LYS A 507 30.99 -33.10 51.66
CA LYS A 507 31.79 -32.78 52.86
C LYS A 507 30.95 -32.92 54.13
N LEU A 508 29.73 -32.38 54.14
CA LEU A 508 28.79 -32.52 55.26
C LEU A 508 28.42 -33.98 55.53
N ARG A 509 28.15 -34.79 54.49
CA ARG A 509 27.93 -36.23 54.66
C ARG A 509 29.15 -36.93 55.27
N ARG A 510 30.37 -36.57 54.86
CA ARG A 510 31.61 -37.12 55.43
C ARG A 510 31.80 -36.72 56.90
N THR A 511 31.56 -35.45 57.26
CA THR A 511 31.67 -34.98 58.65
C THR A 511 30.60 -35.62 59.53
N GLN A 512 29.37 -35.77 59.03
CA GLN A 512 28.30 -36.48 59.72
C GLN A 512 28.65 -37.95 59.94
N ARG A 513 29.19 -38.65 58.92
CA ARG A 513 29.70 -40.02 59.05
C ARG A 513 30.81 -40.12 60.10
N LYS A 514 31.80 -39.21 60.07
CA LYS A 514 32.88 -39.15 61.07
C LYS A 514 32.33 -38.89 62.47
N ALA A 515 31.37 -37.98 62.64
CA ALA A 515 30.72 -37.72 63.92
C ALA A 515 29.93 -38.93 64.44
N THR A 516 29.21 -39.65 63.56
CA THR A 516 28.53 -40.89 63.93
C THR A 516 29.50 -42.03 64.26
N ALA A 517 30.63 -42.13 63.56
CA ALA A 517 31.69 -43.09 63.86
C ALA A 517 32.36 -42.77 65.20
N TYR A 518 32.67 -41.49 65.47
CA TYR A 518 33.19 -41.03 66.75
C TYR A 518 32.21 -41.36 67.89
N ARG A 519 30.90 -41.16 67.69
CA ARG A 519 29.85 -41.59 68.63
C ARG A 519 29.80 -43.12 68.85
N ARG A 520 30.35 -43.93 67.94
CA ARG A 520 30.42 -45.40 68.04
C ARG A 520 31.76 -45.91 68.62
N THR A 521 32.80 -45.09 68.71
CA THR A 521 34.08 -45.50 69.31
C THR A 521 33.95 -45.76 70.81
N LEU A 522 34.71 -46.75 71.31
CA LEU A 522 34.75 -47.18 72.71
C LEU A 522 35.09 -46.02 73.67
N GLY A 523 35.95 -45.07 73.26
CA GLY A 523 36.29 -43.88 74.05
C GLY A 523 35.11 -42.92 74.29
N TYR A 524 34.22 -42.72 73.30
CA TYR A 524 33.00 -41.92 73.48
C TYR A 524 31.93 -42.64 74.32
N ARG A 525 31.90 -43.98 74.26
CA ARG A 525 31.03 -44.80 75.14
C ARG A 525 31.55 -44.86 76.58
N LEU A 526 32.87 -44.85 76.78
CA LEU A 526 33.52 -44.74 78.09
C LEU A 526 33.36 -43.35 78.70
N SER A 527 33.53 -42.26 77.93
CA SER A 527 33.30 -40.91 78.43
C SER A 527 31.83 -40.64 78.75
N ARG A 528 30.88 -41.21 78.00
CA ARG A 528 29.44 -41.11 78.30
C ARG A 528 29.00 -42.01 79.47
N ARG A 529 29.72 -43.10 79.78
CA ARG A 529 29.52 -43.91 80.99
C ARG A 529 30.20 -43.31 82.23
N LEU A 530 31.29 -42.56 82.08
CA LEU A 530 31.89 -41.75 83.14
C LEU A 530 31.12 -40.44 83.40
N ALA A 531 30.29 -39.99 82.45
CA ALA A 531 29.45 -38.79 82.55
C ALA A 531 28.05 -39.01 83.19
N ARG A 532 27.86 -40.07 83.98
CA ARG A 532 26.76 -40.18 84.97
C ARG A 532 27.27 -40.93 86.22
N PRO A 533 26.99 -40.53 87.47
CA PRO A 533 26.40 -39.29 87.99
C PRO A 533 27.09 -38.70 89.26
N ARG A 534 27.26 -37.37 89.35
CA ARG A 534 27.47 -36.68 90.64
C ARG A 534 26.13 -36.37 91.34
N LYS A 535 25.23 -37.37 91.46
CA LYS A 535 24.07 -37.29 92.36
C LYS A 535 24.42 -37.51 93.84
N VAL A 536 25.70 -37.73 94.17
CA VAL A 536 26.17 -37.91 95.56
C VAL A 536 26.85 -36.65 96.14
N ALA A 537 27.34 -35.73 95.32
CA ALA A 537 28.04 -34.53 95.80
C ALA A 537 27.13 -33.43 96.39
N ARG A 538 25.82 -33.44 96.08
CA ARG A 538 24.85 -32.48 96.65
C ARG A 538 24.36 -32.82 98.06
N ARG A 539 24.68 -34.00 98.61
CA ARG A 539 24.29 -34.38 99.98
C ARG A 539 25.32 -33.98 101.04
N VAL A 540 26.59 -33.83 100.66
CA VAL A 540 27.68 -33.44 101.58
C VAL A 540 27.77 -31.92 101.74
N ILE A 541 27.46 -31.15 100.69
CA ILE A 541 27.50 -29.67 100.76
C ILE A 541 26.34 -29.08 101.57
N ARG A 542 25.25 -29.83 101.80
CA ARG A 542 24.09 -29.34 102.58
C ARG A 542 24.17 -29.66 104.08
N LEU A 543 25.22 -30.35 104.54
CA LEU A 543 25.46 -30.66 105.96
C LEU A 543 26.57 -29.81 106.61
N LEU A 544 27.25 -28.96 105.84
CA LEU A 544 28.38 -28.15 106.31
C LEU A 544 28.14 -26.63 106.20
N SER A 545 26.87 -26.21 106.10
CA SER A 545 26.50 -24.79 106.06
C SER A 545 25.16 -24.51 106.77
N GLY A 546 24.93 -25.20 107.89
CA GLY A 546 23.90 -24.85 108.88
C GLY A 546 24.58 -24.26 110.10
#